data_AF-A0A0A7GGV2-F1
#
_entry.id   AF-A0A0A7GGV2-F1
#
_cell.length_a   1.000
_cell.length_b   1.000
_cell.length_c   1.000
_cell.angle_alpha   90.00
_cell.angle_beta   90.00
_cell.angle_gamma   90.00
#
_symmetry.space_group_name_H-M   'P 1'
#
loop_
_entity.id
_entity.type
_entity.pdbx_description
1 polymer ?
#
loop_
_entity_poly.entity_id
_entity_poly.type
_entity_poly.pdbx_seq_one_letter_code
_entity_poly.pdbx_strand_id
1 'polypeptide(L)'
;MAQSWEEIYRRVQTIKPALKLLMKDRCIEKGSVILIPDGPLDIEIRTKDVRFYLHGELAGILDEKGLMIIIDEAKTEIENWCVALSSPGFKRYSIKKQKNSDR
;
A
#
# COMPACT_ATOMS: atom_id res chain seq x y z
N MET A 1 9.28 17.04 8.49
CA MET A 1 9.64 15.93 9.40
C MET A 1 9.40 14.64 8.63
N ALA A 2 10.42 13.80 8.48
CA ALA A 2 10.22 12.46 7.91
C ALA A 2 9.38 11.66 8.93
N GLN A 3 8.22 11.15 8.52
CA GLN A 3 7.42 10.27 9.38
C GLN A 3 8.17 8.96 9.54
N SER A 4 8.14 8.39 10.74
CA SER A 4 8.74 7.07 10.96
C SER A 4 7.86 5.97 10.33
N TRP A 5 8.45 4.82 10.00
CA TRP A 5 7.68 3.72 9.39
C TRP A 5 6.59 3.19 10.33
N GLU A 6 6.82 3.21 11.64
CA GLU A 6 5.86 2.83 12.66
C GLU A 6 4.66 3.79 12.70
N GLU A 7 4.89 5.10 12.52
CA GLU A 7 3.81 6.08 12.40
C GLU A 7 2.99 5.86 11.14
N ILE A 8 3.66 5.56 10.02
CA ILE A 8 3.01 5.22 8.75
C ILE A 8 2.13 3.98 8.95
N TYR A 9 2.66 2.90 9.53
CA TYR A 9 1.90 1.69 9.84
C TYR A 9 0.65 2.00 10.68
N ARG A 10 0.77 2.76 11.78
CA ARG A 10 -0.36 3.15 12.64
C ARG A 10 -1.43 3.92 11.87
N ARG A 11 -1.02 4.82 10.96
CA ARG A 11 -1.95 5.56 10.09
C ARG A 11 -2.65 4.64 9.11
N VAL A 12 -1.93 3.72 8.47
CA VAL A 12 -2.54 2.73 7.56
C VAL A 12 -3.58 1.88 8.30
N GLN A 13 -3.29 1.41 9.51
CA GLN A 13 -4.25 0.66 10.30
C GLN A 13 -5.48 1.50 10.70
N THR A 14 -5.29 2.78 11.02
CA THR A 14 -6.40 3.70 11.34
C THR A 14 -7.31 3.93 10.14
N ILE A 15 -6.77 4.09 8.93
CA ILE A 15 -7.56 4.33 7.72
C ILE A 15 -8.13 3.05 7.10
N LYS A 16 -7.57 1.88 7.42
CA LYS A 16 -8.02 0.56 6.92
C LYS A 16 -9.55 0.41 6.82
N PRO A 17 -10.37 0.67 7.87
CA PRO A 17 -11.83 0.54 7.76
C PRO A 17 -12.46 1.51 6.74
N ALA A 18 -11.84 2.67 6.50
CA ALA A 18 -12.30 3.67 5.54
C ALA A 18 -11.79 3.42 4.11
N LEU A 19 -10.75 2.59 3.92
CA LEU A 19 -10.17 2.33 2.59
C LEU A 19 -11.20 1.80 1.59
N LYS A 20 -12.14 0.96 2.05
CA LYS A 20 -13.23 0.46 1.20
C LYS A 20 -14.09 1.59 0.63
N LEU A 21 -14.42 2.58 1.45
CA LEU A 21 -15.22 3.73 1.02
C LEU A 21 -14.42 4.65 0.09
N LEU A 22 -13.12 4.80 0.34
CA LEU A 22 -12.23 5.67 -0.43
C LEU A 22 -11.87 5.07 -1.80
N MET A 23 -11.60 3.77 -1.87
CA MET A 23 -11.10 3.08 -3.07
C MET A 23 -12.19 2.34 -3.85
N LYS A 24 -13.40 2.18 -3.28
CA LYS A 24 -14.57 1.55 -3.90
C LYS A 24 -14.20 0.23 -4.57
N ASP A 25 -14.38 0.14 -5.89
CA ASP A 25 -14.18 -1.07 -6.69
C ASP A 25 -12.70 -1.46 -6.88
N ARG A 26 -11.76 -0.64 -6.40
CA ARG A 26 -10.31 -0.92 -6.49
C ARG A 26 -9.76 -1.71 -5.31
N CYS A 27 -10.58 -2.06 -4.34
CA CYS A 27 -10.17 -2.91 -3.23
C CYS A 27 -11.14 -4.08 -3.04
N ILE A 28 -10.59 -5.24 -2.71
CA ILE A 28 -11.34 -6.47 -2.46
C ILE A 28 -11.22 -6.80 -0.98
N GLU A 29 -12.35 -6.90 -0.29
CA GLU A 29 -12.40 -7.29 1.11
C GLU A 29 -12.59 -8.81 1.22
N LYS A 30 -11.65 -9.50 1.88
CA LYS A 30 -11.74 -10.93 2.20
C LYS A 30 -11.60 -11.11 3.71
N GLY A 31 -12.73 -11.14 4.41
CA GLY A 31 -12.74 -11.20 5.88
C GLY A 31 -12.07 -9.96 6.48
N SER A 32 -10.98 -10.15 7.23
CA SER A 32 -10.24 -9.06 7.86
C SER A 32 -9.10 -8.47 7.00
N VAL A 33 -8.98 -8.92 5.75
CA VAL A 33 -7.92 -8.51 4.82
C VAL A 33 -8.51 -7.64 3.72
N ILE A 34 -7.85 -6.51 3.46
CA ILE A 34 -8.13 -5.66 2.30
C ILE A 34 -7.04 -5.90 1.27
N LEU A 35 -7.43 -6.28 0.06
CA LEU A 35 -6.55 -6.46 -1.08
C LEU A 35 -6.68 -5.27 -2.02
N ILE A 36 -5.56 -4.68 -2.42
CA ILE A 36 -5.50 -3.60 -3.42
C ILE A 36 -4.59 -4.08 -4.55
N PRO A 37 -5.16 -4.50 -5.69
CA PRO A 37 -4.38 -4.79 -6.89
C PRO A 37 -4.00 -3.47 -7.59
N ASP A 38 -2.70 -3.16 -7.70
CA ASP A 38 -2.19 -1.97 -8.39
C ASP A 38 -0.98 -2.28 -9.28
N GLY A 39 -1.23 -2.86 -10.45
CA GLY A 39 -0.17 -3.17 -11.41
C GLY A 39 0.75 -4.28 -10.90
N PRO A 40 2.07 -4.26 -11.15
CA PRO A 40 2.94 -5.40 -10.79
C PRO A 40 2.97 -5.66 -9.28
N LEU A 41 2.49 -4.71 -8.47
CA LEU A 41 2.46 -4.77 -7.02
C LEU A 41 1.02 -4.99 -6.50
N ASP A 42 0.81 -6.12 -5.82
CA ASP A 42 -0.39 -6.39 -5.03
C ASP A 42 -0.16 -6.04 -3.56
N ILE A 43 -1.17 -5.47 -2.91
CA ILE A 43 -1.06 -5.01 -1.52
C ILE A 43 -2.11 -5.69 -0.67
N GLU A 44 -1.68 -6.33 0.41
CA GLU A 44 -2.55 -6.94 1.40
C GLU A 44 -2.45 -6.20 2.73
N ILE A 45 -3.53 -5.53 3.13
CA ILE A 45 -3.62 -4.85 4.41
C ILE A 45 -4.32 -5.79 5.40
N ARG A 46 -3.53 -6.42 6.26
CA ARG A 46 -3.99 -7.36 7.29
C ARG A 46 -4.14 -6.63 8.62
N THR A 47 -4.49 -7.36 9.68
CA THR A 47 -4.71 -6.78 11.02
C THR A 47 -3.41 -6.41 11.73
N LYS A 48 -2.30 -7.09 11.39
CA LYS A 48 -1.00 -6.94 12.08
C LYS A 48 0.13 -6.49 11.17
N ASP A 49 -0.07 -6.52 9.86
CA ASP A 49 0.93 -6.18 8.87
C ASP A 49 0.27 -5.67 7.58
N VAL A 50 1.08 -5.05 6.73
CA VAL A 50 0.77 -4.75 5.34
C VAL A 50 1.83 -5.44 4.50
N ARG A 51 1.40 -6.27 3.56
CA ARG A 51 2.29 -7.04 2.69
C ARG A 51 2.20 -6.54 1.27
N PHE A 52 3.35 -6.53 0.61
CA PHE A 52 3.49 -6.11 -0.77
C PHE A 52 4.02 -7.28 -1.58
N TYR A 53 3.38 -7.58 -2.71
CA TYR A 53 3.76 -8.70 -3.56
C TYR A 53 4.08 -8.21 -4.96
N LEU A 54 5.27 -8.50 -5.46
CA LEU A 54 5.68 -8.21 -6.83
C LEU A 54 5.54 -9.51 -7.64
N HIS A 55 4.71 -9.52 -8.69
CA HIS A 55 4.48 -10.72 -9.51
C HIS A 55 4.07 -11.98 -8.71
N GLY A 56 3.37 -11.79 -7.58
CA GLY A 56 2.95 -12.86 -6.68
C GLY A 56 3.98 -13.28 -5.62
N GLU A 57 5.19 -12.72 -5.65
CA GLU A 57 6.25 -12.98 -4.67
C GLU A 57 6.27 -11.89 -3.60
N LEU A 58 6.49 -12.27 -2.34
CA LEU A 58 6.50 -11.33 -1.21
C LEU A 58 7.71 -10.38 -1.34
N ALA A 59 7.44 -9.11 -1.63
CA ALA A 59 8.42 -8.07 -1.91
C ALA A 59 8.74 -7.19 -0.70
N GLY A 60 7.80 -7.04 0.23
CA GLY A 60 8.03 -6.29 1.46
C GLY A 60 6.90 -6.40 2.47
N ILE A 61 7.20 -5.98 3.70
CA ILE A 61 6.27 -6.02 4.84
C ILE A 61 6.42 -4.71 5.62
N LEU A 62 5.29 -4.05 5.88
CA LEU A 62 5.20 -2.96 6.84
C LEU A 62 4.43 -3.45 8.07
N ASP A 63 5.05 -3.42 9.24
CA ASP A 63 4.44 -3.79 10.51
C ASP A 63 4.80 -2.80 11.63
N GLU A 64 4.51 -3.17 12.88
CA GLU A 64 4.80 -2.33 14.05
C GLU A 64 6.30 -2.06 14.29
N LYS A 65 7.19 -2.87 13.69
CA LYS A 65 8.64 -2.72 13.78
C LYS A 65 9.22 -1.87 12.65
N GLY A 66 8.40 -1.54 11.65
CA GLY A 66 8.77 -0.69 10.52
C GLY A 66 8.65 -1.40 9.17
N LEU A 67 9.35 -0.87 8.17
CA LEU A 67 9.32 -1.37 6.80
C LEU A 67 10.50 -2.31 6.54
N MET A 68 10.19 -3.53 6.13
CA MET A 68 11.14 -4.52 5.63
C MET A 68 10.98 -4.68 4.12
N ILE A 69 12.09 -4.55 3.39
CA ILE A 69 12.17 -4.78 1.94
C ILE A 69 12.88 -6.10 1.69
N ILE A 70 12.27 -6.96 0.88
CA ILE A 70 12.79 -8.27 0.49
C ILE A 70 13.28 -8.23 -0.96
N ILE A 71 12.51 -7.57 -1.83
CA ILE A 71 12.86 -7.38 -3.24
C ILE A 71 13.17 -5.91 -3.47
N ASP A 72 14.45 -5.59 -3.69
CA ASP A 72 14.93 -4.22 -3.86
C ASP A 72 14.29 -3.49 -5.06
N GLU A 73 13.93 -4.23 -6.11
CA GLU A 73 13.25 -3.69 -7.30
C GLU A 73 11.90 -3.04 -6.96
N ALA A 74 11.21 -3.57 -5.94
CA ALA A 74 9.92 -3.06 -5.49
C ALA A 74 10.05 -1.93 -4.47
N LYS A 75 11.25 -1.65 -3.94
CA LYS A 75 11.48 -0.76 -2.80
C LYS A 75 10.78 0.59 -2.95
N THR A 76 11.06 1.30 -4.05
CA THR A 76 10.52 2.63 -4.29
C THR A 76 8.99 2.62 -4.39
N GLU A 77 8.41 1.59 -5.00
CA GLU A 77 6.95 1.47 -5.12
C GLU A 77 6.29 1.18 -3.78
N ILE A 78 6.89 0.30 -2.98
CA ILE A 78 6.44 -0.02 -1.62
C ILE A 78 6.47 1.23 -0.75
N GLU A 79 7.58 1.98 -0.73
CA GLU A 79 7.71 3.21 0.05
C GLU A 79 6.64 4.25 -0.36
N ASN A 80 6.41 4.42 -1.66
CA ASN A 80 5.38 5.33 -2.17
C ASN A 80 3.97 4.91 -1.70
N TRP A 81 3.68 3.60 -1.70
CA TRP A 81 2.42 3.04 -1.22
C TRP A 81 2.20 3.26 0.27
N CYS A 82 3.22 3.03 1.08
CA CYS A 82 3.20 3.32 2.51
C CYS A 82 2.88 4.81 2.79
N VAL A 83 3.54 5.74 2.09
CA VAL A 83 3.30 7.19 2.25
C VAL A 83 1.90 7.60 1.78
N ALA A 84 1.43 7.05 0.67
CA ALA A 84 0.14 7.41 0.12
C ALA A 84 -1.03 6.83 0.95
N LEU A 85 -0.91 5.60 1.47
CA LEU A 85 -1.89 5.01 2.41
C LEU A 85 -1.96 5.76 3.74
N SER A 86 -0.87 6.40 4.17
CA SER A 86 -0.83 7.19 5.42
C SER A 86 -1.18 8.68 5.25
N SER A 87 -1.48 9.12 4.02
CA SER A 87 -1.76 10.52 3.71
C SER A 87 -3.25 10.87 3.99
N PRO A 88 -3.56 12.01 4.66
CA PRO A 88 -4.92 12.38 5.09
C PRO A 88 -5.95 12.56 3.97
N GLY A 89 -5.49 12.73 2.73
CA GLY A 89 -6.35 12.80 1.56
C GLY A 89 -5.73 11.93 0.49
N PHE A 90 -6.12 10.65 0.44
CA PHE A 90 -5.78 9.66 -0.58
C PHE A 90 -6.21 10.14 -1.99
N LYS A 91 -5.58 11.23 -2.45
CA LYS A 91 -5.82 12.01 -3.67
C LYS A 91 -4.64 11.91 -4.64
N ARG A 92 -3.62 11.09 -4.32
CA ARG A 92 -2.37 11.04 -5.08
C ARG A 92 -2.09 9.74 -5.83
N TYR A 93 -2.97 8.74 -5.81
CA TYR A 93 -2.83 7.57 -6.70
C TYR A 93 -3.26 7.80 -8.16
N SER A 94 -3.15 9.05 -8.62
CA SER A 94 -3.02 9.37 -10.05
C SER A 94 -1.57 9.27 -10.56
N ILE A 95 -0.61 8.84 -9.72
CA ILE A 95 0.84 8.85 -10.06
C ILE A 95 1.22 7.86 -11.19
N LYS A 96 0.37 6.89 -11.56
CA LYS A 96 0.62 5.99 -12.71
C LYS A 96 -0.39 6.05 -13.86
N LYS A 97 -1.26 7.06 -13.93
CA LYS A 97 -2.03 7.32 -15.17
C LYS A 97 -1.27 8.18 -16.20
N GLN A 98 -0.07 8.66 -15.88
CA GLN A 98 0.83 9.32 -16.84
C GLN A 98 2.08 8.47 -17.10
N LYS A 99 1.91 7.32 -17.76
CA LYS A 99 2.89 6.67 -18.67
C LYS A 99 2.34 5.32 -19.15
N ASN A 100 1.15 5.37 -19.75
CA ASN A 100 0.70 4.42 -20.77
C ASN A 100 -0.61 4.97 -21.35
N SER A 101 -0.48 6.10 -22.05
CA SER A 101 -1.48 6.56 -23.00
C SER A 101 -0.72 7.31 -24.08
N ASP A 102 -0.14 6.53 -24.99
CA ASP A 102 0.06 6.71 -26.43
C ASP A 102 1.18 5.72 -26.79
N ARG A 103 0.79 4.58 -27.38
CA ARG A 103 0.91 4.32 -28.82
C ARG A 103 2.33 3.94 -29.21
#